data_AF-A0A392UG72-F1
#
_entry.id   AF-A0A392UG72-F1
#
_cell.length_a   1.000
_cell.length_b   1.000
_cell.length_c   1.000
_cell.angle_alpha   90.00
_cell.angle_beta   90.00
_cell.angle_gamma   90.00
#
_symmetry.space_group_name_H-M   'P 1'
#
loop_
_entity.id
_entity.type
_entity.pdbx_description
1 polymer ?
#
loop_
_entity_poly.entity_id
_entity_poly.type
_entity_poly.pdbx_seq_one_letter_code
_entity_poly.pdbx_strand_id
1 'polypeptide(L)' 'MERTVPGTPQHNGVVERMNRTLTERARSLRMQPGLPKQFWAEAVNTTAYLINRGPSVPLEHKIPEE' A
#
# COMPACT_ATOMS: atom_id res chain seq x y z
N MET A 1 -20.71 -0.99 3.51
CA MET A 1 -19.82 -1.93 2.81
C MET A 1 -20.08 -1.76 1.32
N GLU A 2 -19.34 -0.87 0.65
CA GLU A 2 -19.46 -0.70 -0.79
C GLU A 2 -18.97 -1.97 -1.48
N ARG A 3 -19.79 -2.55 -2.35
CA ARG A 3 -19.41 -3.67 -3.22
C ARG A 3 -19.05 -3.10 -4.58
N THR A 4 -17.92 -3.53 -5.13
CA THR A 4 -17.51 -3.17 -6.49
C THR A 4 -18.59 -3.61 -7.48
N VAL A 5 -18.80 -2.81 -8.53
CA VAL A 5 -19.80 -3.09 -9.57
C VAL A 5 -19.50 -4.48 -10.17
N PRO A 6 -20.46 -5.43 -10.13
CA PRO A 6 -20.26 -6.74 -10.73
C PRO A 6 -19.91 -6.56 -12.22
N GLY A 7 -18.76 -7.08 -12.66
CA GLY A 7 -18.36 -7.03 -14.07
C GLY A 7 -17.33 -5.95 -14.45
N THR A 8 -16.74 -5.20 -13.51
CA THR A 8 -15.55 -4.36 -13.80
C THR A 8 -14.27 -4.89 -13.12
N PRO A 9 -13.62 -5.95 -13.66
CA PRO A 9 -12.36 -6.48 -13.13
C PRO A 9 -11.23 -5.43 -13.06
N GLN A 10 -11.29 -4.41 -13.92
CA GLN A 10 -10.27 -3.37 -14.02
C GLN A 10 -10.15 -2.53 -12.75
N HIS A 11 -11.27 -2.28 -12.05
CA HIS A 11 -11.26 -1.60 -10.76
C HIS A 11 -10.64 -2.45 -9.65
N ASN A 12 -10.92 -3.75 -9.64
CA ASN A 12 -10.27 -4.67 -8.70
C ASN A 12 -8.77 -4.78 -8.97
N GLY A 13 -8.34 -4.79 -10.24
CA GLY A 13 -6.94 -4.91 -10.59
C GLY A 13 -6.06 -3.77 -10.06
N VAL A 14 -6.56 -2.54 -9.97
CA VAL A 14 -5.82 -1.42 -9.35
C VAL A 14 -5.66 -1.63 -7.84
N VAL A 15 -6.76 -1.99 -7.17
CA VAL A 15 -6.79 -2.24 -5.72
C VAL A 15 -5.90 -3.44 -5.36
N GLU A 16 -5.97 -4.53 -6.13
CA GLU A 16 -5.16 -5.74 -5.95
C GLU A 16 -3.66 -5.43 -6.07
N ARG A 17 -3.25 -4.64 -7.08
CA ARG A 17 -1.85 -4.22 -7.23
C ARG A 17 -1.38 -3.40 -6.04
N MET A 18 -2.17 -2.44 -5.58
CA MET A 18 -1.80 -1.60 -4.44
C MET A 18 -1.71 -2.43 -3.14
N ASN A 19 -2.66 -3.34 -2.92
CA ASN A 19 -2.64 -4.24 -1.76
C ASN A 19 -1.40 -5.14 -1.74
N ARG A 20 -0.96 -5.64 -2.92
CA ARG A 20 0.29 -6.38 -3.04
C ARG A 20 1.49 -5.51 -2.69
N THR A 21 1.59 -4.30 -3.25
CA THR A 21 2.68 -3.36 -2.95
C THR A 21 2.76 -3.00 -1.47
N LEU A 22 1.62 -2.70 -0.84
CA LEU A 22 1.54 -2.43 0.60
C LEU A 22 2.04 -3.62 1.43
N THR A 23 1.57 -4.82 1.10
CA THR A 23 1.93 -6.05 1.84
C THR A 23 3.41 -6.37 1.70
N GLU A 24 3.97 -6.28 0.50
CA GLU A 24 5.39 -6.55 0.23
C GLU A 24 6.30 -5.56 0.96
N ARG A 25 6.02 -4.25 0.86
CA ARG A 25 6.80 -3.21 1.52
C ARG A 25 6.69 -3.29 3.05
N ALA A 26 5.50 -3.51 3.60
CA ALA A 26 5.31 -3.69 5.04
C ALA A 26 6.06 -4.93 5.55
N ARG A 27 6.07 -6.01 4.75
CA ARG A 27 6.85 -7.22 5.08
C ARG A 27 8.35 -6.92 5.08
N SER A 28 8.88 -6.23 4.07
CA SER A 28 10.29 -5.84 4.02
C SER A 28 10.67 -4.93 5.19
N LEU A 29 9.86 -3.91 5.47
CA LEU A 29 10.05 -2.97 6.59
C LEU A 29 10.10 -3.67 7.94
N ARG A 30 9.30 -4.73 8.12
CA ARG A 30 9.31 -5.54 9.35
C ARG A 30 10.46 -6.55 9.39
N MET A 31 10.74 -7.25 8.29
CA MET A 31 11.70 -8.36 8.26
C MET A 31 13.15 -7.89 8.23
N GLN A 32 13.46 -6.80 7.54
CA GLN A 32 14.82 -6.26 7.45
C GLN A 32 15.46 -5.97 8.84
N PRO A 33 14.75 -5.31 9.77
CA PRO A 33 15.21 -5.16 11.16
C PRO A 33 14.89 -6.34 12.09
N GLY A 34 14.26 -7.42 11.59
CA GLY A 34 13.89 -8.58 12.41
C GLY A 34 12.76 -8.33 13.42
N LEU A 35 11.84 -7.39 13.15
CA LEU A 35 10.79 -7.03 14.09
C LEU A 35 9.77 -8.17 14.31
N PRO A 36 9.28 -8.38 15.55
CA PRO A 36 8.24 -9.36 15.85
C PRO A 36 6.95 -9.14 15.05
N LYS A 37 6.13 -10.19 14.87
CA LYS A 37 4.87 -10.13 14.10
C LYS A 37 3.85 -9.13 14.69
N GLN A 38 3.94 -8.79 15.97
CA GLN A 38 3.06 -7.80 16.60
C GLN A 38 3.13 -6.42 15.93
N PHE A 39 4.28 -6.07 15.33
CA PHE A 39 4.49 -4.82 14.61
C PHE A 39 3.89 -4.79 13.19
N TRP A 40 3.06 -5.77 12.84
CA TRP A 40 2.47 -5.84 11.50
C TRP A 40 1.60 -4.63 11.19
N ALA A 41 0.76 -4.21 12.14
CA ALA A 41 -0.14 -3.07 11.94
C ALA A 41 0.66 -1.77 11.74
N GLU A 42 1.68 -1.55 12.56
CA GLU A 42 2.59 -0.40 12.48
C GLU A 42 3.39 -0.40 11.17
N ALA A 43 3.87 -1.57 10.72
CA ALA A 43 4.58 -1.69 9.47
C ALA A 43 3.69 -1.37 8.25
N VAL A 44 2.43 -1.83 8.26
CA VAL A 44 1.45 -1.51 7.22
C VAL A 44 1.11 -0.02 7.25
N ASN A 45 0.83 0.55 8.42
CA ASN A 45 0.52 1.98 8.58
C ASN A 45 1.69 2.87 8.11
N THR A 46 2.91 2.52 8.52
CA THR A 46 4.12 3.24 8.10
C THR A 46 4.30 3.16 6.59
N THR A 47 4.07 1.97 6.00
CA THR A 47 4.17 1.79 4.55
C THR A 47 3.13 2.63 3.80
N ALA A 48 1.88 2.66 4.27
CA ALA A 48 0.82 3.47 3.68
C ALA A 48 1.16 4.96 3.76
N TYR A 49 1.61 5.43 4.93
CA TYR A 49 2.08 6.80 5.12
C TYR A 49 3.18 7.18 4.12
N LEU A 50 4.20 6.32 3.96
CA LEU A 50 5.30 6.57 3.04
C LEU A 50 4.87 6.56 1.57
N ILE A 51 3.92 5.70 1.19
CA ILE A 51 3.40 5.66 -0.20
C ILE A 51 2.61 6.93 -0.50
N ASN A 52 1.75 7.34 0.42
CA ASN A 52 0.87 8.49 0.21
C ASN A 52 1.61 9.82 0.29
N ARG A 53 2.75 9.86 0.99
CA ARG A 53 3.56 11.08 1.19
C ARG A 53 4.87 11.09 0.42
N GLY A 54 5.14 10.04 -0.32
CA GLY A 54 6.30 9.94 -1.19
C GLY A 54 5.99 10.48 -2.59
N PRO A 55 7.02 10.94 -3.33
CA PRO A 55 6.86 11.29 -4.73
C PRO A 55 6.35 10.07 -5.52
N SER A 56 5.25 10.25 -6.22
CA SER A 56 4.61 9.20 -7.01
C SER A 56 4.93 9.37 -8.49
N VAL A 57 5.60 8.39 -9.09
CA VAL A 57 5.95 8.42 -10.53
C VAL A 57 4.70 8.59 -11.41
N PRO A 58 3.57 7.88 -11.17
CA PRO A 58 2.33 8.12 -11.90
C PRO A 58 1.76 9.54 -11.78
N LEU A 59 2.15 10.29 -10.73
CA LEU A 59 1.71 11.66 -10.48
C LEU A 59 2.79 12.68 -10.82
N GLU A 60 3.74 12.37 -11.71
CA GLU A 60 4.86 13.27 -12.06
C GLU A 60 5.70 13.68 -10.84
N HIS A 61 5.91 12.73 -9.92
CA HIS A 61 6.60 12.94 -8.64
C HIS A 61 5.88 13.87 -7.66
N LYS A 62 4.61 14.19 -7.89
CA LYS A 62 3.76 14.84 -6.89
C LYS A 62 3.46 13.88 -5.75
N ILE A 63 3.10 14.47 -4.62
CA ILE A 63 2.73 13.76 -3.40
C ILE A 63 1.24 13.38 -3.49
N PRO A 64 0.86 12.11 -3.38
CA PRO A 64 -0.55 11.69 -3.49
C PRO A 64 -1.51 12.31 -2.47
N GLU A 65 -1.03 12.64 -1.26
CA GLU A 65 -1.82 13.30 -0.21
C GLU A 65 -1.86 14.84 -0.33
N GLU A 66 -1.16 15.45 -1.28
CA GLU A 66 -1.30 16.88 -1.64
C GLU A 66 -2.38 17.10 -2.71
#